data_AF-A0A3Q2V9W1-F1
#
_entry.id   AF-A0A3Q2V9W1-F1
#
_cell.length_a   1.000
_cell.length_b   1.000
_cell.length_c   1.000
_cell.angle_alpha   90.00
_cell.angle_beta   90.00
_cell.angle_gamma   90.00
#
_symmetry.space_group_name_H-M   'P 1'
#
loop_
_entity.id
_entity.type
_entity.pdbx_description
1 polymer ?
#
loop_
_entity_poly.entity_id
_entity_poly.type
_entity_poly.pdbx_seq_one_letter_code
_entity_poly.pdbx_strand_id
1 'polypeptide(L)'
;MEMKKRISLELRNRNPAEVAELVVDNCRSSDGEVEGLTDDYTGLEILSMVNVGLSSLSKLPSLPKLRKLEVSDNTISGGLDALAEKCPSLTYLNLSGNKIKDLSTIEPLQNLKNLKSLDLYSCEVSALDDYREGVFELLPQLTYLDGFDEEDNEVPDSEAENDYVEEDEEDEEEEEDGGLCR
;
A
#
# COMPACT_ATOMS: atom_id res chain seq x y z
N MET A 1 -19.65 -0.33 12.95
CA MET A 1 -19.46 -1.80 13.12
C MET A 1 -17.98 -2.02 13.44
N GLU A 2 -17.62 -2.94 14.34
CA GLU A 2 -16.19 -3.21 14.65
C GLU A 2 -15.46 -3.84 13.45
N MET A 3 -14.20 -3.46 13.25
CA MET A 3 -13.36 -3.92 12.13
C MET A 3 -13.27 -5.45 12.04
N LYS A 4 -12.94 -6.13 13.15
CA LYS A 4 -12.87 -7.61 13.23
C LYS A 4 -14.14 -8.29 12.73
N LYS A 5 -15.29 -7.71 13.12
CA LYS A 5 -16.61 -8.24 12.73
C LYS A 5 -16.86 -8.03 11.24
N ARG A 6 -16.44 -6.89 10.67
CA ARG A 6 -16.55 -6.64 9.23
C ARG A 6 -15.69 -7.62 8.42
N ILE A 7 -14.43 -7.81 8.82
CA ILE A 7 -13.52 -8.78 8.17
C ILE A 7 -14.13 -10.19 8.17
N SER A 8 -14.67 -10.64 9.31
CA SER A 8 -15.32 -11.95 9.40
C SER A 8 -16.53 -12.08 8.46
N LEU A 9 -17.27 -10.99 8.22
CA LEU A 9 -18.39 -10.97 7.29
C LEU A 9 -17.93 -11.00 5.81
N GLU A 10 -16.85 -10.31 5.47
CA GLU A 10 -16.28 -10.31 4.12
C GLU A 10 -15.63 -11.65 3.76
N LEU A 11 -15.05 -12.34 4.74
CA LEU A 11 -14.45 -13.64 4.52
C LEU A 11 -15.48 -14.68 4.05
N ARG A 12 -16.74 -14.60 4.52
CA ARG A 12 -17.85 -15.51 4.12
C ARG A 12 -17.49 -17.00 4.16
N ASN A 13 -16.67 -17.42 5.13
CA ASN A 13 -16.11 -18.78 5.27
C ASN A 13 -15.13 -19.21 4.15
N ARG A 14 -14.62 -18.27 3.35
CA ARG A 14 -13.48 -18.52 2.45
C ARG A 14 -12.20 -18.66 3.26
N ASN A 15 -11.19 -19.28 2.67
CA ASN A 15 -9.85 -19.30 3.24
C ASN A 15 -9.23 -17.90 3.11
N PRO A 16 -8.69 -17.28 4.18
CA PRO A 16 -8.01 -15.99 4.10
C PRO A 16 -6.92 -15.92 3.02
N ALA A 17 -6.23 -17.02 2.77
CA ALA A 17 -5.17 -17.10 1.75
C ALA A 17 -5.68 -16.97 0.30
N GLU A 18 -6.97 -17.19 0.06
CA GLU A 18 -7.60 -17.10 -1.28
C GLU A 18 -8.26 -15.73 -1.52
N VAL A 19 -8.22 -14.82 -0.54
CA VAL A 19 -8.82 -13.50 -0.65
C VAL A 19 -7.84 -12.54 -1.30
N ALA A 20 -8.09 -12.16 -2.56
CA ALA A 20 -7.29 -11.16 -3.27
C ALA A 20 -7.70 -9.71 -2.96
N GLU A 21 -8.97 -9.48 -2.64
CA GLU A 21 -9.50 -8.15 -2.34
C GLU A 21 -10.30 -8.15 -1.05
N LEU A 22 -10.03 -7.17 -0.19
CA LEU A 22 -10.75 -6.96 1.05
C LEU A 22 -11.09 -5.48 1.27
N VAL A 23 -12.39 -5.20 1.38
CA VAL A 23 -12.91 -3.85 1.63
C VAL A 23 -13.61 -3.81 2.99
N VAL A 24 -13.07 -3.02 3.92
CA VAL A 24 -13.57 -2.90 5.29
C VAL A 24 -13.87 -1.45 5.69
N ASP A 25 -14.23 -0.63 4.70
CA ASP A 25 -14.53 0.78 4.89
C ASP A 25 -15.68 1.04 5.88
N ASN A 26 -15.67 2.24 6.47
CA ASN A 26 -16.69 2.72 7.40
C ASN A 26 -16.92 1.78 8.60
N CYS A 27 -15.89 1.02 8.97
CA CYS A 27 -15.86 0.27 10.21
C CYS A 27 -15.20 1.09 11.33
N ARG A 28 -14.89 0.47 12.46
CA ARG A 28 -14.26 1.14 13.60
C ARG A 28 -13.17 0.25 14.17
N SER A 29 -11.94 0.75 14.21
CA SER A 29 -10.87 0.24 15.07
C SER A 29 -11.08 0.71 16.51
N SER A 30 -10.71 -0.11 17.48
CA SER A 30 -10.96 0.17 18.90
C SER A 30 -9.86 1.07 19.50
N ASP A 31 -8.62 0.86 19.07
CA ASP A 31 -7.39 1.49 19.56
C ASP A 31 -6.67 2.33 18.49
N GLY A 32 -7.27 2.52 17.32
CA GLY A 32 -6.63 3.23 16.21
C GLY A 32 -5.64 2.37 15.44
N GLU A 33 -5.66 1.05 15.62
CA GLU A 33 -4.77 0.12 14.93
C GLU A 33 -5.56 -0.92 14.12
N VAL A 34 -4.84 -1.63 13.24
CA VAL A 34 -5.44 -2.67 12.39
C VAL A 34 -5.83 -3.86 13.26
N GLU A 35 -7.07 -4.32 13.13
CA GLU A 35 -7.66 -5.35 13.97
C GLU A 35 -8.35 -6.44 13.16
N GLY A 36 -7.95 -7.70 13.34
CA GLY A 36 -8.63 -8.87 12.74
C GLY A 36 -8.04 -9.35 11.42
N LEU A 37 -7.06 -8.63 10.87
CA LEU A 37 -6.17 -9.14 9.83
C LEU A 37 -5.02 -9.93 10.48
N THR A 38 -4.60 -11.01 9.81
CA THR A 38 -3.52 -11.91 10.24
C THR A 38 -2.57 -12.15 9.06
N ASP A 39 -1.44 -12.81 9.30
CA ASP A 39 -0.50 -13.20 8.24
C ASP A 39 -1.06 -14.29 7.29
N ASP A 40 -2.28 -14.80 7.56
CA ASP A 40 -2.92 -15.82 6.73
C ASP A 40 -3.46 -15.25 5.40
N TYR A 41 -3.57 -13.92 5.27
CA TYR A 41 -4.02 -13.23 4.06
C TYR A 41 -2.89 -13.10 3.02
N THR A 42 -2.19 -14.20 2.77
CA THR A 42 -1.00 -14.25 1.90
C THR A 42 -1.30 -13.95 0.43
N GLY A 43 -2.55 -14.14 0.01
CA GLY A 43 -3.05 -13.84 -1.33
C GLY A 43 -3.62 -12.44 -1.51
N LEU A 44 -3.60 -11.58 -0.49
CA LEU A 44 -4.27 -10.29 -0.53
C LEU A 44 -3.47 -9.29 -1.37
N GLU A 45 -4.10 -8.75 -2.41
CA GLU A 45 -3.53 -7.81 -3.37
C GLU A 45 -4.09 -6.39 -3.18
N ILE A 46 -5.37 -6.28 -2.79
CA ILE A 46 -6.08 -5.01 -2.62
C ILE A 46 -6.71 -4.96 -1.22
N LEU A 47 -6.37 -3.92 -0.47
CA LEU A 47 -6.93 -3.67 0.87
C LEU A 47 -7.46 -2.24 0.96
N SER A 48 -8.74 -2.12 1.29
CA SER A 48 -9.38 -0.83 1.56
C SER A 48 -9.88 -0.73 3.00
N MET A 49 -9.40 0.29 3.71
CA MET A 49 -9.72 0.63 5.08
C MET A 49 -10.04 2.12 5.20
N VAL A 50 -10.99 2.61 4.41
CA VAL A 50 -11.37 4.03 4.40
C VAL A 50 -12.26 4.37 5.60
N ASN A 51 -11.97 5.50 6.26
CA ASN A 51 -12.78 6.01 7.38
C ASN A 51 -13.06 4.95 8.46
N VAL A 52 -12.00 4.30 8.94
CA VAL A 52 -12.07 3.26 9.99
C VAL A 52 -11.53 3.73 11.34
N GLY A 53 -10.95 4.94 11.40
CA GLY A 53 -10.39 5.55 12.60
C GLY A 53 -8.98 5.10 12.94
N LEU A 54 -8.17 4.67 11.96
CA LEU A 54 -6.76 4.32 12.17
C LEU A 54 -5.93 5.55 12.54
N SER A 55 -4.94 5.37 13.42
CA SER A 55 -3.91 6.36 13.77
C SER A 55 -2.50 5.88 13.43
N SER A 56 -2.31 4.58 13.19
CA SER A 56 -1.03 3.99 12.79
C SER A 56 -1.22 2.70 11.98
N LEU A 57 -0.25 2.41 11.11
CA LEU A 57 -0.16 1.16 10.34
C LEU A 57 0.85 0.17 10.94
N SER A 58 1.46 0.46 12.09
CA SER A 58 2.49 -0.40 12.70
C SER A 58 2.01 -1.83 13.00
N LYS A 59 0.72 -2.05 13.23
CA LYS A 59 0.12 -3.38 13.51
C LYS A 59 -0.44 -4.12 12.29
N LEU A 60 -0.20 -3.62 11.08
CA LEU A 60 -0.56 -4.35 9.86
C LEU A 60 0.17 -5.72 9.85
N PRO A 61 -0.43 -6.83 9.39
CA PRO A 61 0.28 -8.10 9.25
C PRO A 61 1.24 -8.09 8.05
N SER A 62 2.02 -9.16 7.87
CA SER A 62 2.78 -9.33 6.63
C SER A 62 1.84 -9.69 5.48
N LEU A 63 1.82 -8.85 4.44
CA LEU A 63 0.99 -9.01 3.25
C LEU A 63 1.90 -8.91 2.02
N PRO A 64 2.64 -9.98 1.69
CA PRO A 64 3.70 -9.95 0.69
C PRO A 64 3.19 -9.68 -0.73
N LYS A 65 1.91 -9.98 -1.01
CA LYS A 65 1.28 -9.73 -2.31
C LYS A 65 0.48 -8.44 -2.38
N LEU A 66 0.44 -7.64 -1.31
CA LEU A 66 -0.37 -6.42 -1.30
C LEU A 66 0.24 -5.38 -2.25
N ARG A 67 -0.59 -4.90 -3.18
CA ARG A 67 -0.21 -3.94 -4.22
C ARG A 67 -0.91 -2.61 -4.03
N LYS A 68 -2.19 -2.65 -3.65
CA LYS A 68 -3.02 -1.48 -3.44
C LYS A 68 -3.49 -1.37 -1.99
N LEU A 69 -3.14 -0.26 -1.34
CA LEU A 69 -3.58 0.06 0.01
C LEU A 69 -4.31 1.42 0.07
N GLU A 70 -5.60 1.38 0.37
CA GLU A 70 -6.46 2.56 0.55
C GLU A 70 -6.71 2.77 2.05
N VAL A 71 -6.17 3.85 2.63
CA VAL A 71 -6.34 4.19 4.05
C VAL A 71 -6.77 5.64 4.23
N SER A 72 -7.53 6.15 3.28
CA SER A 72 -8.03 7.53 3.29
C SER A 72 -9.04 7.79 4.42
N ASP A 73 -9.20 9.07 4.76
CA ASP A 73 -10.10 9.55 5.83
C ASP A 73 -9.85 8.89 7.19
N ASN A 74 -8.59 8.66 7.54
CA ASN A 74 -8.16 8.20 8.85
C ASN A 74 -7.43 9.32 9.62
N THR A 75 -6.75 8.97 10.71
CA THR A 75 -5.97 9.91 11.53
C THR A 75 -4.49 9.51 11.61
N ILE A 76 -3.99 8.83 10.56
CA ILE A 76 -2.63 8.32 10.51
C ILE A 76 -1.64 9.48 10.53
N SER A 77 -0.68 9.41 11.43
CA SER A 77 0.39 10.43 11.56
C SER A 77 1.79 9.81 11.62
N GLY A 78 1.92 8.51 11.31
CA GLY A 78 3.18 7.77 11.37
C GLY A 78 3.01 6.26 11.26
N GLY A 79 4.08 5.51 11.53
CA GLY A 79 4.07 4.04 11.41
C GLY A 79 4.14 3.53 9.98
N LEU A 80 4.61 4.37 9.05
CA LEU A 80 4.74 4.05 7.62
C LEU A 80 5.97 3.18 7.34
N ASP A 81 6.95 3.16 8.24
CA ASP A 81 8.13 2.27 8.20
C ASP A 81 7.75 0.80 8.16
N ALA A 82 6.66 0.42 8.86
CA ALA A 82 6.15 -0.93 8.87
C ALA A 82 5.70 -1.42 7.48
N LEU A 83 5.31 -0.52 6.58
CA LEU A 83 4.87 -0.89 5.23
C LEU A 83 6.02 -1.50 4.41
N ALA A 84 7.22 -0.95 4.55
CA ALA A 84 8.39 -1.44 3.80
C ALA A 84 8.75 -2.89 4.16
N GLU A 85 8.60 -3.26 5.43
CA GLU A 85 8.88 -4.62 5.89
C GLU A 85 7.73 -5.59 5.59
N LYS A 86 6.48 -5.11 5.59
CA LYS A 86 5.29 -5.97 5.59
C LYS A 86 4.62 -6.09 4.24
N CYS A 87 4.74 -5.07 3.39
CA CYS A 87 4.09 -4.97 2.09
C CYS A 87 5.13 -4.60 1.02
N PRO A 88 6.15 -5.46 0.77
CA PRO A 88 7.24 -5.14 -0.15
C PRO A 88 6.79 -4.94 -1.62
N SER A 89 5.66 -5.51 -2.01
CA SER A 89 5.10 -5.41 -3.37
C SER A 89 4.12 -4.24 -3.55
N LEU A 90 4.03 -3.32 -2.58
CA LEU A 90 3.09 -2.21 -2.64
C LEU A 90 3.46 -1.24 -3.77
N THR A 91 2.51 -0.99 -4.67
CA THR A 91 2.64 -0.12 -5.85
C THR A 91 1.81 1.15 -5.71
N TYR A 92 0.67 1.08 -5.02
CA TYR A 92 -0.25 2.18 -4.80
C TYR A 92 -0.58 2.36 -3.31
N LEU A 93 -0.46 3.59 -2.81
CA LEU A 93 -0.79 3.96 -1.44
C LEU A 93 -1.59 5.26 -1.40
N ASN A 94 -2.81 5.19 -0.86
CA ASN A 94 -3.63 6.38 -0.62
C ASN A 94 -3.69 6.71 0.86
N LEU A 95 -3.07 7.83 1.23
CA LEU A 95 -3.04 8.41 2.57
C LEU A 95 -3.85 9.71 2.64
N SER A 96 -4.71 10.00 1.66
CA SER A 96 -5.51 11.23 1.66
C SER A 96 -6.38 11.40 2.91
N GLY A 97 -6.56 12.64 3.36
CA GLY A 97 -7.36 12.94 4.55
C GLY A 97 -6.77 12.45 5.89
N ASN A 98 -5.48 12.11 5.93
CA ASN A 98 -4.77 11.75 7.16
C ASN A 98 -4.02 12.94 7.80
N LYS A 99 -3.34 12.70 8.92
CA LYS A 99 -2.59 13.70 9.70
C LYS A 99 -1.10 13.68 9.36
N ILE A 100 -0.78 13.67 8.07
CA ILE A 100 0.59 13.75 7.58
C ILE A 100 0.99 15.22 7.52
N LYS A 101 1.88 15.62 8.42
CA LYS A 101 2.21 17.03 8.63
C LYS A 101 3.40 17.53 7.82
N ASP A 102 4.45 16.72 7.77
CA ASP A 102 5.75 17.11 7.24
C ASP A 102 6.34 15.96 6.41
N LEU A 103 7.24 16.27 5.48
CA LEU A 103 7.91 15.27 4.61
C LEU A 103 8.65 14.18 5.40
N SER A 104 9.14 14.49 6.60
CA SER A 104 9.77 13.50 7.48
C SER A 104 8.84 12.36 7.90
N THR A 105 7.52 12.57 7.86
CA THR A 105 6.54 11.52 8.18
C THR A 105 6.50 10.44 7.10
N ILE A 106 6.77 10.82 5.84
CA ILE A 106 6.74 9.94 4.67
C ILE A 106 8.13 9.48 4.24
N GLU A 107 9.20 9.99 4.84
CA GLU A 107 10.59 9.53 4.61
C GLU A 107 10.75 8.00 4.67
N PRO A 108 10.10 7.25 5.58
CA PRO A 108 10.21 5.79 5.57
C PRO A 108 9.70 5.10 4.30
N LEU A 109 8.84 5.76 3.51
CA LEU A 109 8.33 5.24 2.24
C LEU A 109 9.44 5.11 1.18
N GLN A 110 10.60 5.75 1.36
CA GLN A 110 11.80 5.54 0.52
C GLN A 110 12.22 4.06 0.42
N ASN A 111 11.87 3.25 1.41
CA ASN A 111 12.19 1.83 1.44
C ASN A 111 11.21 0.97 0.61
N LEU A 112 10.04 1.50 0.23
CA LEU A 112 9.11 0.85 -0.68
C LEU A 112 9.57 1.07 -2.13
N LYS A 113 10.44 0.18 -2.60
CA LYS A 113 11.08 0.31 -3.93
C LYS A 113 10.11 0.17 -5.11
N ASN A 114 8.98 -0.49 -4.89
CA ASN A 114 7.95 -0.72 -5.91
C ASN A 114 6.84 0.33 -5.89
N LEU A 115 6.85 1.28 -4.95
CA LEU A 115 5.79 2.28 -4.81
C LEU A 115 5.85 3.26 -6.00
N LYS A 116 4.80 3.26 -6.82
CA LYS A 116 4.67 4.09 -8.02
C LYS A 116 3.71 5.25 -7.83
N SER A 117 2.65 5.06 -7.04
CA SER A 117 1.60 6.06 -6.86
C SER A 117 1.32 6.31 -5.37
N LEU A 118 1.26 7.58 -5.00
CA LEU A 118 1.04 8.05 -3.64
C LEU A 118 0.06 9.22 -3.66
N ASP A 119 -1.02 9.09 -2.89
CA ASP A 119 -1.97 10.18 -2.68
C ASP A 119 -1.87 10.70 -1.25
N LEU A 120 -1.62 11.99 -1.09
CA LEU A 120 -1.55 12.71 0.19
C LEU A 120 -2.49 13.92 0.20
N TYR A 121 -3.42 14.00 -0.76
CA TYR A 121 -4.44 15.04 -0.82
C TYR A 121 -5.14 15.23 0.53
N SER A 122 -5.47 16.49 0.86
CA SER A 122 -6.12 16.83 2.13
C SER A 122 -5.32 16.42 3.39
N CYS A 123 -4.00 16.28 3.29
CA CYS A 123 -3.09 16.25 4.44
C CYS A 123 -2.51 17.66 4.72
N GLU A 124 -1.89 17.85 5.88
CA GLU A 124 -1.22 19.11 6.21
C GLU A 124 0.03 19.34 5.33
N VAL A 125 0.72 18.26 4.94
CA VAL A 125 1.92 18.30 4.09
C VAL A 125 1.64 18.85 2.68
N SER A 126 0.43 18.65 2.15
CA SER A 126 0.07 19.11 0.80
C SER A 126 -0.11 20.64 0.71
N ALA A 127 -0.06 21.35 1.84
CA ALA A 127 -0.13 22.81 1.89
C ALA A 127 1.26 23.49 1.93
N LEU A 128 2.35 22.71 1.88
CA LEU A 128 3.71 23.24 1.83
C LEU A 128 4.03 23.80 0.43
N ASP A 129 4.79 24.90 0.36
CA ASP A 129 5.11 25.59 -0.91
C ASP A 129 5.87 24.67 -1.89
N ASP A 130 6.83 23.89 -1.40
CA ASP A 130 7.66 22.96 -2.20
C ASP A 130 7.17 21.51 -2.06
N TYR A 131 5.88 21.31 -1.81
CA TYR A 131 5.32 19.99 -1.51
C TYR A 131 5.62 18.95 -2.59
N ARG A 132 5.27 19.20 -3.85
CA ARG A 132 5.46 18.23 -4.94
C ARG A 132 6.93 17.94 -5.19
N GLU A 133 7.74 18.99 -5.37
CA GLU A 133 9.18 18.88 -5.63
C GLU A 133 9.88 18.14 -4.47
N GLY A 134 9.57 18.49 -3.23
CA GLY A 134 10.12 17.84 -2.05
C GLY A 134 9.71 16.37 -1.91
N VAL A 135 8.50 15.98 -2.34
CA VAL A 135 8.08 14.58 -2.36
C VAL A 135 8.82 13.79 -3.42
N PHE A 136 8.95 14.30 -4.66
CA PHE A 136 9.67 13.60 -5.73
C PHE A 136 11.18 13.52 -5.45
N GLU A 137 11.79 14.55 -4.85
CA GLU A 137 13.18 14.51 -4.40
C GLU A 137 13.38 13.46 -3.29
N LEU A 138 12.43 13.39 -2.35
CA LEU A 138 12.47 12.41 -1.26
C LEU A 138 12.20 10.99 -1.77
N LEU A 139 11.26 10.79 -2.68
CA LEU A 139 10.79 9.50 -3.16
C LEU A 139 11.06 9.37 -4.68
N PRO A 140 12.33 9.21 -5.10
CA PRO A 140 12.68 9.18 -6.52
C PRO A 140 12.14 7.97 -7.28
N GLN A 141 11.62 6.96 -6.57
CA GLN A 141 10.93 5.82 -7.18
C GLN A 141 9.47 6.11 -7.55
N LEU A 142 8.90 7.21 -7.05
CA LEU A 142 7.50 7.57 -7.27
C LEU A 142 7.30 8.08 -8.69
N THR A 143 6.25 7.60 -9.35
CA THR A 143 5.85 8.06 -10.70
C THR A 143 4.72 9.08 -10.61
N TYR A 144 3.74 8.84 -9.74
CA TYR A 144 2.53 9.65 -9.61
C TYR A 144 2.33 10.11 -8.17
N LEU A 145 2.05 11.40 -8.02
CA LEU A 145 1.69 12.05 -6.76
C LEU A 145 0.33 12.75 -6.93
N ASP A 146 -0.63 12.41 -6.08
CA ASP A 146 -2.00 12.96 -6.12
C ASP A 146 -2.66 12.85 -7.51
N GLY A 147 -2.37 11.76 -8.23
CA GLY A 147 -2.87 11.50 -9.59
C GLY A 147 -2.10 12.15 -10.73
N PHE A 148 -1.00 12.87 -10.47
CA PHE A 148 -0.19 13.55 -11.49
C PHE A 148 1.28 13.16 -11.42
N ASP A 149 1.96 13.05 -12.56
CA ASP A 149 3.41 12.85 -12.62
C ASP A 149 4.22 14.13 -12.33
N GLU A 150 5.55 14.06 -12.44
CA GLU A 150 6.44 15.22 -12.26
C GLU A 150 6.20 16.32 -13.32
N GLU A 151 5.71 15.95 -14.51
CA GLU A 151 5.42 16.84 -15.63
C GLU A 151 3.98 17.40 -15.62
N ASP A 152 3.20 17.13 -14.56
CA ASP A 152 1.79 17.53 -14.39
C ASP A 152 0.82 16.82 -15.36
N ASN A 153 1.19 15.64 -15.86
CA ASN A 153 0.29 14.78 -16.62
C ASN A 153 -0.54 13.91 -15.67
N GLU A 154 -1.84 13.82 -15.94
CA GLU A 154 -2.76 12.94 -15.22
C GLU A 154 -2.43 11.47 -15.50
N VAL A 155 -2.56 10.62 -14.48
CA VAL A 155 -2.44 9.16 -14.64
C VAL A 155 -3.39 8.67 -15.74
N PRO A 156 -2.90 7.96 -16.77
CA PRO A 156 -3.77 7.49 -17.84
C PRO A 156 -4.77 6.46 -17.30
N ASP A 157 -6.01 6.50 -17.81
CA ASP A 157 -7.09 5.56 -17.43
C ASP A 157 -6.67 4.08 -17.48
N SER A 158 -5.74 3.73 -18.40
CA SER A 158 -5.21 2.37 -18.52
C SER A 158 -4.33 1.93 -17.35
N GLU A 159 -3.65 2.85 -16.66
CA GLU A 159 -2.81 2.55 -15.49
C GLU A 159 -3.56 2.73 -14.17
N ALA A 160 -4.69 3.47 -14.20
CA ALA A 160 -5.60 3.59 -13.06
C ALA A 160 -6.33 2.26 -12.74
N GLU A 161 -6.53 1.39 -13.75
CA GLU A 161 -7.16 0.06 -13.60
C GLU A 161 -6.20 -1.13 -13.76
N ASN A 162 -5.08 -0.98 -14.49
CA ASN A 162 -4.09 -2.04 -14.64
C ASN A 162 -3.04 -2.03 -13.52
N ASP A 163 -3.50 -2.26 -12.29
CA ASP A 163 -2.63 -2.80 -11.25
C ASP A 163 -2.61 -4.35 -11.36
N TYR A 164 -2.74 -4.90 -12.57
CA TYR A 164 -2.29 -6.25 -12.95
C TYR A 164 -1.00 -6.05 -13.74
N VAL A 165 0.14 -5.97 -13.04
CA VAL A 165 1.41 -6.09 -13.75
C VAL A 165 1.49 -7.56 -14.12
N GLU A 166 1.73 -7.82 -15.41
CA GLU A 166 1.96 -9.16 -15.94
C GLU A 166 2.89 -9.92 -14.99
N GLU A 167 2.59 -11.19 -14.75
CA GLU A 167 3.51 -12.12 -14.08
C GLU A 167 4.87 -11.92 -14.75
N ASP A 168 5.87 -11.43 -14.00
CA ASP A 168 7.25 -11.53 -14.42
C ASP A 168 7.46 -13.03 -14.70
N GLU A 169 7.47 -13.40 -15.98
CA GLU A 169 7.98 -14.69 -16.46
C GLU A 169 9.49 -14.71 -16.17
N GLU A 170 9.88 -14.83 -14.90
CA GLU A 170 11.18 -15.38 -14.54
C GLU A 170 11.11 -16.90 -14.70
N ASP A 171 11.00 -17.37 -15.94
CA ASP A 171 11.25 -18.77 -16.28
C ASP A 171 12.76 -18.98 -16.55
N GLU A 172 13.34 -19.67 -15.57
CA GLU A 172 14.35 -20.72 -15.66
C GLU A 172 15.84 -20.32 -15.79
N GLU A 173 16.48 -20.22 -14.62
CA GLU A 173 17.84 -20.72 -14.43
C GLU A 173 17.86 -22.25 -14.68
N GLU A 174 18.31 -22.69 -15.86
CA GLU A 174 18.84 -24.05 -16.02
C GLU A 174 20.38 -24.03 -15.88
N GLU A 175 20.82 -24.18 -14.63
CA GLU A 175 22.11 -24.79 -14.31
C GLU A 175 21.96 -26.33 -14.42
N GLU A 176 22.33 -26.92 -15.56
CA GLU A 176 22.74 -28.33 -15.60
C GLU A 176 24.27 -28.44 -15.75
N ASP A 177 24.93 -28.55 -14.60
CA ASP A 177 26.22 -29.19 -14.43
C ASP A 177 26.15 -30.69 -14.82
N GLY A 178 27.20 -31.17 -15.49
CA GLY A 178 27.61 -32.57 -15.40
C GLY A 178 27.57 -33.40 -16.68
N GLY A 179 28.73 -33.53 -17.35
CA GLY A 179 28.87 -34.47 -18.45
C GLY A 179 30.27 -34.65 -19.02
N LEU A 180 31.23 -35.12 -18.20
CA LEU A 180 32.52 -35.67 -18.65
C LEU A 180 32.34 -36.73 -19.76
N CYS A 181 33.16 -36.68 -20.83
CA CYS A 181 34.02 -37.82 -21.25
C CYS A 181 34.82 -37.57 -22.54
N ARG A 182 36.15 -37.67 -22.39
CA ARG A 182 37.22 -38.10 -23.32
C ARG A 182 37.49 -37.34 -24.62
#